data_AF-A0A964D958-F1
#
_entry.id   AF-A0A964D958-F1
#
_cell.length_a   1.000
_cell.length_b   1.000
_cell.length_c   1.000
_cell.angle_alpha   90.00
_cell.angle_beta   90.00
_cell.angle_gamma   90.00
#
_symmetry.space_group_name_H-M   'P 1'
#
loop_
_entity.id
_entity.type
_entity.pdbx_description
1 polymer ?
#
loop_
_entity_poly.entity_id
_entity_poly.type
_entity_poly.pdbx_seq_one_letter_code
_entity_poly.pdbx_strand_id
1 'polypeptide(L)'
;MSWQLWLARDLVVENVLPWQSGNISLTPGRVAQSMFSLLVDIGTPTKIPKHRGKSPGWEKGKVRTKAPCLFNLLPLEFLSNSLPEIQRWLLLAVLIF
;
A
#
# COMPACT_ATOMS: atom_id res chain seq x y z
N MET A 1 8.64 14.22 9.24
CA MET A 1 7.53 15.09 8.79
C MET A 1 7.64 16.43 9.53
N SER A 2 8.54 17.31 9.11
CA SER A 2 8.83 18.57 9.86
C SER A 2 8.74 19.83 8.98
N TRP A 3 9.21 19.78 7.73
CA TRP A 3 9.22 20.95 6.84
C TRP A 3 7.82 21.45 6.43
N GLN A 4 6.84 20.55 6.27
CA GLN A 4 5.47 20.91 5.92
C GLN A 4 4.80 21.75 7.01
N LEU A 5 5.04 21.40 8.28
CA LEU A 5 4.56 22.15 9.44
C LEU A 5 5.24 23.51 9.56
N TRP A 6 6.50 23.61 9.14
CA TRP A 6 7.22 24.88 9.14
C TRP A 6 6.62 25.86 8.13
N LEU A 7 6.29 25.41 6.92
CA LEU A 7 5.62 26.23 5.91
C LEU A 7 4.19 26.62 6.30
N ALA A 8 3.47 25.74 7.00
CA ALA A 8 2.10 26.01 7.43
C ALA A 8 2.01 26.99 8.60
N ARG A 9 3.12 27.27 9.29
CA ARG A 9 3.15 28.09 10.52
C ARG A 9 2.53 29.47 10.36
N ASP A 10 2.76 30.11 9.21
CA ASP A 10 2.29 31.48 8.95
C ASP A 10 0.85 31.52 8.40
N LEU A 11 0.32 30.36 7.99
CA LEU A 11 -1.02 30.23 7.40
C LEU A 11 -2.06 29.73 8.42
N VAL A 12 -1.62 28.99 9.43
CA VAL A 12 -2.49 28.32 10.38
C VAL A 12 -2.88 29.25 11.53
N VAL A 13 -4.19 29.39 11.76
CA VAL A 13 -4.74 29.99 12.98
C VAL A 13 -4.70 28.95 14.10
N GLU A 14 -4.19 29.34 15.28
CA GLU A 14 -4.10 28.43 16.43
C GLU A 14 -5.49 27.99 16.91
N ASN A 15 -5.68 26.67 17.03
CA ASN A 15 -6.85 26.10 17.70
C ASN A 15 -6.46 25.64 19.11
N VAL A 16 -6.66 26.54 20.07
CA VAL A 16 -6.29 26.34 21.47
C VAL A 16 -7.35 25.48 22.17
N LEU A 17 -6.92 24.37 22.76
CA LEU A 17 -7.78 23.54 23.60
C LEU A 17 -8.03 24.25 24.94
N PRO A 18 -9.18 24.03 25.61
CA PRO A 18 -9.58 24.83 26.76
C PRO A 18 -8.62 24.74 27.97
N TRP A 19 -7.75 23.74 28.02
CA TRP A 19 -6.72 23.57 29.06
C TRP A 19 -5.30 24.01 28.63
N GLN A 20 -5.14 24.52 27.40
CA GLN A 20 -3.84 24.94 26.87
C GLN A 20 -3.66 26.45 26.99
N SER A 21 -2.46 26.89 27.37
CA SER A 21 -2.10 28.30 27.32
C SER A 21 -1.89 28.76 25.87
N GLY A 22 -2.50 29.89 25.52
CA GLY A 22 -2.24 30.56 24.26
C GLY A 22 -0.78 31.00 24.20
N ASN A 23 -0.07 30.61 23.13
CA ASN A 23 1.31 30.99 22.91
C ASN A 23 1.43 31.92 21.71
N ILE A 24 2.25 32.96 21.83
CA ILE A 24 2.49 33.92 20.75
C ILE A 24 3.29 33.27 19.61
N SER A 25 4.14 32.28 19.93
CA SER A 25 4.93 31.54 18.95
C SER A 25 4.45 30.10 18.82
N LEU A 26 3.90 29.77 17.65
CA LEU A 26 3.43 28.41 17.36
C LEU A 26 4.60 27.45 17.23
N THR A 27 4.64 26.45 18.12
CA THR A 27 5.53 25.31 18.00
C THR A 27 5.04 24.36 16.90
N PRO A 28 5.90 23.54 16.29
CA PRO A 28 5.47 22.59 15.25
C PRO A 28 4.33 21.65 15.71
N GLY A 29 4.32 21.29 17.00
CA GLY A 29 3.23 20.49 17.59
C GLY A 29 1.90 21.25 17.64
N ARG A 30 1.93 22.57 17.93
CA ARG A 30 0.74 23.44 17.85
C ARG A 30 0.24 23.59 16.43
N VAL A 31 1.14 23.78 15.45
CA VAL A 31 0.76 23.84 14.02
C VAL A 31 0.11 22.53 13.58
N ALA A 32 0.62 21.37 14.00
CA ALA A 32 0.02 20.09 13.68
C ALA A 32 -1.40 19.93 14.25
N GLN A 33 -1.64 20.45 15.46
CA GLN A 33 -2.94 20.41 16.13
C GLN A 33 -4.02 21.17 15.33
N SER A 34 -3.66 22.32 14.74
CA SER A 34 -4.57 23.15 13.94
C SER A 34 -4.48 22.93 12.43
N MET A 35 -3.62 22.01 11.96
CA MET A 35 -3.44 21.68 10.54
C MET A 35 -4.74 21.21 9.89
N PHE A 36 -5.62 20.54 10.64
CA PHE A 36 -6.90 20.05 10.11
C PHE A 36 -7.80 21.20 9.65
N SER A 37 -7.82 22.33 10.37
CA SER A 37 -8.60 23.51 9.96
C SER A 37 -8.15 24.03 8.59
N LEU A 38 -6.83 24.10 8.38
CA LEU A 38 -6.25 24.53 7.11
C LEU A 38 -6.58 23.54 5.97
N LEU A 39 -6.62 22.24 6.24
CA LEU A 39 -7.01 21.24 5.24
C LEU A 39 -8.47 21.36 4.82
N VAL A 40 -9.35 21.74 5.74
CA VAL A 40 -10.76 22.01 5.43
C VAL A 40 -10.87 23.25 4.52
N ASP A 41 -10.09 24.29 4.79
CA ASP A 41 -10.09 25.52 3.99
C ASP A 41 -9.54 25.30 2.57
N ILE A 42 -8.50 24.47 2.42
CA ILE A 42 -7.99 24.05 1.11
C ILE A 42 -9.02 23.18 0.37
N GLY A 43 -9.80 22.40 1.11
CA GLY A 43 -10.71 21.40 0.57
C GLY A 43 -9.99 20.20 -0.06
N THR A 44 -10.74 19.40 -0.81
CA THR A 44 -10.18 18.24 -1.51
C THR A 44 -9.92 18.60 -2.98
N PRO A 45 -8.65 18.65 -3.45
CA PRO A 45 -8.36 18.83 -4.88
C PRO A 45 -8.72 17.60 -5.72
N THR A 46 -9.20 16.54 -5.06
CA THR A 46 -9.42 15.23 -5.66
C THR A 46 -10.73 15.20 -6.43
N LYS A 47 -10.66 14.79 -7.69
CA LYS A 47 -11.84 14.47 -8.51
C LYS A 47 -12.55 13.24 -7.92
N ILE A 48 -13.84 13.12 -8.19
CA ILE A 48 -14.63 11.95 -7.80
C ILE A 48 -13.91 10.67 -8.25
N PRO A 49 -13.77 9.66 -7.37
CA PRO A 49 -13.10 8.42 -7.73
C PRO A 49 -13.80 7.76 -8.92
N LYS A 50 -13.00 7.21 -9.85
CA LYS A 50 -13.55 6.46 -10.98
C LYS A 50 -14.32 5.25 -10.44
N HIS A 51 -15.56 5.07 -10.90
CA HIS A 51 -16.33 3.87 -10.56
C HIS A 51 -15.63 2.65 -11.15
N ARG A 52 -15.17 1.74 -10.28
CA ARG A 52 -14.40 0.54 -10.67
C ARG A 52 -15.18 -0.41 -11.59
N GLY A 53 -16.52 -0.28 -11.63
CA GLY A 53 -17.39 -1.26 -12.27
C GLY A 53 -17.42 -2.58 -11.49
N LYS A 54 -18.43 -3.42 -11.79
CA LYS A 54 -18.43 -4.80 -11.31
C LYS A 54 -17.46 -5.58 -12.19
N SER A 55 -16.62 -6.41 -11.58
CA SER A 55 -15.86 -7.41 -12.33
C SER A 55 -16.85 -8.34 -13.06
N PRO A 56 -16.57 -8.80 -14.30
CA PRO A 56 -17.46 -9.66 -15.08
C PRO A 56 -17.81 -11.01 -14.41
N GLY A 57 -17.26 -11.29 -13.24
CA GLY A 57 -17.54 -12.51 -12.50
C GLY A 57 -16.93 -13.73 -13.19
N TRP A 58 -17.27 -14.90 -12.70
CA TRP A 58 -16.88 -16.17 -13.31
C TRP A 58 -18.00 -16.64 -14.23
N GLU A 59 -17.66 -17.18 -15.39
CA GLU A 59 -18.65 -17.69 -16.34
C GLU A 59 -19.48 -18.83 -15.72
N LYS A 60 -20.80 -18.80 -15.96
CA LYS A 60 -21.72 -19.84 -15.49
C LYS A 60 -21.37 -21.17 -16.17
N GLY A 61 -21.20 -22.23 -15.37
CA GLY A 61 -20.86 -23.57 -15.88
C GLY A 61 -19.37 -23.88 -15.96
N LYS A 62 -18.48 -22.91 -15.70
CA LYS A 62 -17.04 -23.16 -15.56
C LYS A 62 -16.71 -23.59 -14.14
N VAL A 63 -16.05 -24.73 -13.96
CA VAL A 63 -15.52 -25.15 -12.65
C VAL A 63 -14.34 -24.25 -12.27
N ARG A 64 -14.34 -23.74 -11.04
CA ARG A 64 -13.26 -22.88 -10.54
C ARG A 64 -12.10 -23.76 -10.07
N THR A 65 -10.99 -23.72 -10.78
CA THR A 65 -9.75 -24.36 -10.32
C THR A 65 -9.16 -23.53 -9.18
N LYS A 66 -8.93 -24.15 -8.02
CA LYS A 66 -8.20 -23.50 -6.92
C LYS A 66 -6.74 -23.42 -7.32
N ALA A 67 -6.13 -22.24 -7.22
CA ALA A 67 -4.68 -22.13 -7.31
C ALA A 67 -4.06 -23.00 -6.21
N PRO A 68 -2.98 -23.75 -6.50
CA PRO A 68 -2.33 -24.53 -5.47
C PRO A 68 -1.83 -23.57 -4.38
N CYS A 69 -2.11 -23.94 -3.12
CA CYS A 69 -1.59 -23.23 -1.97
C CYS A 69 -0.06 -23.29 -2.01
N LEU A 70 0.58 -22.14 -2.22
CA LEU A 70 2.04 -21.93 -2.32
C LEU A 70 2.76 -22.11 -0.96
N PHE A 71 2.21 -22.93 -0.06
CA PHE A 71 2.87 -23.32 1.18
C PHE A 71 3.58 -24.67 1.05
N ASN A 72 3.14 -25.52 0.10
CA ASN A 72 3.72 -26.85 -0.12
C ASN A 72 4.46 -26.97 -1.46
N LEU A 73 4.73 -25.86 -2.16
CA LEU A 73 5.42 -25.87 -3.45
C LEU A 73 6.69 -25.00 -3.41
N LEU A 74 7.69 -25.47 -2.66
CA LEU A 74 9.10 -25.21 -2.95
C LEU A 74 9.77 -26.57 -3.26
N PRO A 75 10.81 -26.64 -4.11
CA PRO A 75 10.64 -26.74 -5.55
C PRO A 75 11.56 -27.82 -6.11
N LEU A 76 11.17 -29.09 -6.09
CA LEU A 76 11.95 -30.15 -6.78
C LEU A 76 11.12 -30.86 -7.84
N GLU A 77 9.82 -31.06 -7.59
CA GLU A 77 8.98 -31.79 -8.56
C GLU A 77 8.50 -30.92 -9.73
N PHE A 78 8.31 -29.61 -9.50
CA PHE A 78 7.84 -28.71 -10.56
C PHE A 78 8.93 -28.40 -11.61
N LEU A 79 10.18 -28.28 -11.18
CA LEU A 79 11.32 -28.09 -12.10
C LEU A 79 11.64 -29.37 -12.89
N SER A 80 11.46 -30.55 -12.29
CA SER A 80 11.63 -31.84 -12.98
C SER A 80 10.66 -32.03 -14.16
N ASN A 81 9.39 -31.63 -13.99
CA ASN A 81 8.32 -31.96 -14.93
C ASN A 81 8.05 -30.88 -15.99
N SER A 82 8.75 -29.74 -15.92
CA SER A 82 8.62 -28.63 -16.87
C SER A 82 9.80 -28.49 -17.84
N LEU A 83 10.87 -29.27 -17.66
CA LEU A 83 12.07 -29.21 -18.50
C LEU A 83 12.08 -30.35 -19.53
N PRO A 84 12.53 -30.08 -20.77
CA PRO A 84 12.69 -31.11 -21.79
C PRO A 84 13.69 -32.18 -21.34
N GLU A 85 13.45 -33.44 -21.73
CA GLU A 85 14.08 -34.65 -21.16
C GLU A 85 15.62 -34.61 -21.11
N ILE A 86 16.26 -33.93 -22.07
CA ILE A 86 17.72 -33.73 -22.14
C ILE A 86 18.25 -32.90 -20.96
N GLN A 87 17.52 -31.86 -20.55
CA GLN A 87 17.90 -30.99 -19.43
C GLN A 87 17.69 -31.68 -18.07
N ARG A 88 16.79 -32.68 -18.01
CA ARG A 88 16.51 -33.46 -16.80
C ARG A 88 17.67 -34.38 -16.43
N TRP A 89 18.29 -35.04 -17.41
CA TRP A 89 19.49 -35.88 -17.18
C TRP A 89 20.72 -35.07 -16.75
N LEU A 90 20.89 -33.87 -17.31
CA LEU A 90 21.97 -32.96 -16.92
C LEU A 90 21.85 -32.49 -15.46
N LEU A 91 20.65 -32.14 -15.00
CA LEU A 91 20.44 -31.76 -13.61
C LEU A 91 20.65 -32.93 -12.63
N LEU A 92 20.25 -34.15 -13.00
CA LEU A 92 20.52 -35.34 -12.18
C LEU A 92 22.03 -35.64 -12.11
N ALA A 93 22.78 -35.44 -13.21
CA ALA A 93 24.23 -35.64 -13.23
C ALA A 93 24.98 -34.64 -12.32
N VAL A 94 24.49 -33.40 -12.19
CA VAL A 94 25.10 -32.35 -11.33
C VAL A 94 24.75 -32.53 -9.85
N LEU A 95 23.65 -33.23 -9.53
CA LEU A 95 23.23 -33.48 -8.14
C LEU A 95 23.82 -34.77 -7.52
N ILE A 96 24.48 -35.61 -8.32
CA ILE A 96 25.07 -36.89 -7.90
C ILE A 96 26.60 -36.79 -7.69
N PHE A 97 27.21 -35.65 -8.02
CA PHE A 97 28.61 -35.30 -7.71
C PHE A 97 28.67 -34.17 -6.68
#